data_AF-A0A1V4VIW7-F1
#
_entry.id   AF-A0A1V4VIW7-F1
#
_cell.length_a   1.000
_cell.length_b   1.000
_cell.length_c   1.000
_cell.angle_alpha   90.00
_cell.angle_beta   90.00
_cell.angle_gamma   90.00
#
_symmetry.space_group_name_H-M   'P 1'
#
loop_
_entity.id
_entity.type
_entity.pdbx_description
1 polymer ?
#
loop_
_entity_poly.entity_id
_entity_poly.type
_entity_poly.pdbx_seq_one_letter_code
_entity_poly.pdbx_strand_id
1 'polypeptide(L)' 'MVFSSVVKKVRLELKLSQQQLAQALNVSYTTINRWENGHVVPSNLAQKSFFDFCESNFIDVSQLLKSEAKN' A
#
# COMPACT_ATOMS: atom_id res chain seq x y z
N MET A 1 0.43 -13.03 -0.83
CA MET A 1 -0.37 -11.78 -0.88
C MET A 1 0.00 -11.01 -2.13
N VAL A 2 -0.96 -10.44 -2.86
CA VAL A 2 -0.70 -9.55 -4.00
C VAL A 2 -0.49 -8.14 -3.46
N PHE A 3 0.45 -7.37 -4.04
CA PHE A 3 0.76 -5.99 -3.64
C PHE A 3 -0.50 -5.12 -3.44
N SER A 4 -1.51 -5.32 -4.29
CA SER A 4 -2.81 -4.65 -4.21
C SER A 4 -3.49 -4.74 -2.85
N SER A 5 -3.48 -5.93 -2.23
CA SER A 5 -4.07 -6.16 -0.91
C SER A 5 -3.30 -5.44 0.20
N VAL A 6 -1.96 -5.41 0.11
CA VAL A 6 -1.10 -4.69 1.08
C VAL A 6 -1.42 -3.21 1.07
N VAL A 7 -1.43 -2.59 -0.12
CA VAL A 7 -1.71 -1.16 -0.28
C VAL A 7 -3.04 -0.78 0.37
N LYS A 8 -4.09 -1.55 0.08
CA LYS A 8 -5.43 -1.30 0.63
C LYS A 8 -5.45 -1.44 2.16
N LYS A 9 -4.78 -2.44 2.73
CA LYS A 9 -4.70 -2.64 4.19
C LYS A 9 -4.01 -1.47 4.87
N VAL A 10 -2.80 -1.12 4.43
CA VAL A 10 -2.03 0.00 5.00
C VAL A 10 -2.84 1.29 4.95
N ARG A 11 -3.51 1.56 3.81
CA ARG A 11 -4.36 2.74 3.67
C ARG A 11 -5.46 2.78 4.73
N LEU A 12 -6.14 1.66 4.95
CA LEU A 12 -7.25 1.56 5.89
C LEU A 12 -6.77 1.66 7.34
N GLU A 13 -5.62 1.08 7.68
CA GLU A 13 -5.01 1.20 9.02
C GLU A 13 -4.65 2.65 9.34
N LEU A 14 -4.10 3.37 8.38
CA LEU A 14 -3.78 4.79 8.50
C LEU A 14 -5.01 5.71 8.35
N LYS A 15 -6.21 5.15 8.13
CA LYS A 15 -7.48 5.87 7.94
C LYS A 15 -7.43 6.91 6.81
N LEU A 16 -6.69 6.61 5.75
CA LEU A 16 -6.53 7.48 4.59
C LEU A 16 -7.56 7.16 3.50
N SER A 17 -8.00 8.19 2.78
CA SER A 17 -8.62 8.03 1.46
C SER A 17 -7.56 7.65 0.43
N GLN A 18 -7.98 7.10 -0.71
CA GLN A 18 -7.05 6.80 -1.82
C GLN A 18 -6.33 8.06 -2.30
N GLN A 19 -7.00 9.22 -2.25
CA GLN A 19 -6.43 10.51 -2.65
C GLN A 19 -5.40 11.01 -1.63
N GLN A 20 -5.63 10.81 -0.33
CA GLN A 20 -4.65 11.16 0.70
C GLN A 20 -3.40 10.28 0.62
N LEU A 21 -3.56 8.97 0.38
CA LEU A 21 -2.42 8.08 0.15
C LEU A 21 -1.65 8.47 -1.12
N ALA A 22 -2.36 8.85 -2.19
CA ALA A 22 -1.75 9.31 -3.43
C ALA A 22 -0.89 10.57 -3.20
N GLN A 23 -1.41 11.54 -2.44
CA GLN A 23 -0.67 12.75 -2.04
C GLN A 23 0.57 12.39 -1.21
N ALA A 24 0.43 11.50 -0.23
CA ALA A 24 1.55 11.09 0.62
C ALA A 24 2.68 10.39 -0.15
N LEU A 25 2.34 9.64 -1.20
CA LEU A 25 3.30 8.93 -2.07
C LEU A 25 3.72 9.75 -3.30
N ASN A 26 3.24 10.99 -3.43
CA ASN A 26 3.45 11.85 -4.60
C ASN A 26 3.11 11.17 -5.94
N VAL A 27 1.96 10.51 -6.00
CA VAL A 27 1.41 9.88 -7.20
C VAL A 27 -0.03 10.33 -7.46
N SER A 28 -0.59 9.99 -8.63
CA SER A 28 -1.99 10.28 -8.92
C SER A 28 -2.94 9.35 -8.14
N TYR A 29 -4.16 9.82 -7.86
CA TYR A 29 -5.25 8.97 -7.35
C TYR A 29 -5.43 7.71 -8.21
N THR A 30 -5.37 7.88 -9.54
CA THR A 30 -5.53 6.79 -10.52
C THR A 30 -4.46 5.71 -10.35
N THR A 31 -3.26 6.09 -9.93
CA THR A 31 -2.16 5.16 -9.61
C THR A 31 -2.53 4.28 -8.43
N ILE A 32 -2.98 4.87 -7.31
CA ILE A 32 -3.41 4.13 -6.11
C ILE A 32 -4.61 3.24 -6.42
N ASN A 33 -5.60 3.76 -7.15
CA ASN A 33 -6.76 2.99 -7.55
C ASN A 33 -6.37 1.75 -8.39
N ARG A 34 -5.43 1.87 -9.33
CA ARG A 34 -4.95 0.73 -10.12
C ARG A 34 -4.19 -0.27 -9.27
N TRP A 35 -3.38 0.19 -8.32
CA TRP A 35 -2.66 -0.70 -7.39
C TRP A 35 -3.64 -1.48 -6.51
N GLU A 36 -4.59 -0.83 -5.84
CA GLU A 36 -5.53 -1.50 -4.94
C GLU A 36 -6.44 -2.51 -5.65
N ASN A 37 -6.76 -2.29 -6.92
CA ASN A 37 -7.56 -3.23 -7.72
C ASN A 37 -6.70 -4.27 -8.47
N GLY A 38 -5.37 -4.23 -8.33
CA GLY A 38 -4.46 -5.18 -8.97
C GLY A 38 -4.38 -5.04 -10.50
N HIS A 39 -4.82 -3.92 -11.07
CA HIS A 39 -4.79 -3.69 -12.51
C HIS A 39 -3.37 -3.51 -13.06
N VAL A 40 -2.44 -3.07 -12.22
CA VAL A 40 -1.04 -2.82 -12.58
C VAL A 40 -0.13 -3.28 -11.43
N VAL A 41 0.91 -4.01 -11.77
CA VAL A 41 2.04 -4.26 -10.87
C VAL A 41 2.95 -3.02 -10.89
N PRO A 42 3.18 -2.33 -9.77
CA PRO A 42 4.04 -1.16 -9.75
C PRO A 42 5.50 -1.53 -10.05
N SER A 43 6.25 -0.56 -10.56
CA SER A 43 7.70 -0.68 -10.69
C SER A 43 8.37 -0.90 -9.33
N ASN A 44 9.58 -1.46 -9.34
CA ASN A 44 10.35 -1.67 -8.10
C ASN A 44 10.56 -0.35 -7.32
N LEU A 45 10.75 0.78 -8.03
CA LEU A 45 10.88 2.09 -7.39
C LEU A 45 9.59 2.52 -6.69
N ALA A 46 8.44 2.29 -7.32
CA ALA A 46 7.15 2.62 -6.73
C ALA A 46 6.82 1.71 -5.54
N GLN A 47 7.16 0.42 -5.62
CA GLN A 47 7.05 -0.50 -4.48
C GLN A 47 7.93 -0.06 -3.32
N LYS A 48 9.18 0.33 -3.60
CA LYS A 48 10.10 0.87 -2.59
C LYS A 48 9.52 2.12 -1.91
N SER A 49 9.08 3.10 -2.69
CA SER A 49 8.45 4.33 -2.15
C SER A 49 7.27 4.00 -1.23
N PHE A 50 6.43 3.03 -1.61
CA PHE A 50 5.34 2.56 -0.76
C PHE A 50 5.83 1.92 0.56
N PHE A 51 6.85 1.08 0.53
CA PHE A 51 7.39 0.45 1.75
C PHE A 51 8.13 1.45 2.65
N ASP A 52 8.91 2.38 2.09
CA ASP A 52 9.55 3.47 2.82
C ASP A 52 8.51 4.34 3.54
N PHE A 53 7.36 4.60 2.89
CA PHE A 53 6.21 5.27 3.50
C PHE A 53 5.60 4.45 4.66
N CYS A 54 5.48 3.13 4.52
CA CYS A 54 4.99 2.27 5.60
C CYS A 54 5.91 2.33 6.83
N GLU A 55 7.23 2.20 6.63
CA GLU A 55 8.22 2.31 7.70
C GLU A 55 8.16 3.66 8.41
N SER A 56 8.03 4.75 7.64
CA SER A 56 7.91 6.11 8.18
C SER A 56 6.63 6.34 9.02
N ASN A 57 5.61 5.50 8.82
CA ASN A 57 4.36 5.52 9.60
C ASN A 57 4.31 4.39 10.65
N PHE A 58 5.44 3.75 10.95
CA PHE A 58 5.55 2.64 11.92
C PHE A 58 4.64 1.45 11.58
N ILE A 59 4.35 1.23 10.31
CA ILE A 59 3.57 0.08 9.82
C ILE A 59 4.53 -1.09 9.54
N ASP A 60 4.48 -2.12 10.38
CA ASP A 60 5.20 -3.36 10.13
C ASP A 60 4.44 -4.23 9.12
N VAL A 61 4.76 -4.04 7.84
CA VAL A 61 4.18 -4.80 6.74
C VAL A 61 4.41 -6.32 6.92
N SER A 62 5.50 -6.74 7.57
CA SER A 62 5.77 -8.16 7.80
C SER A 62 4.75 -8.81 8.75
N GLN A 63 4.17 -8.05 9.68
CA GLN A 63 3.08 -8.53 10.54
C GLN A 63 1.77 -8.63 9.77
N LEU A 64 1.51 -7.68 8.86
CA LEU A 64 0.35 -7.71 7.97
C LEU A 64 0.36 -8.93 7.03
N LEU A 65 1.55 -9.42 6.68
CA LEU A 65 1.73 -10.63 5.87
C LEU A 65 1.52 -11.94 6.67
N LYS A 66 1.72 -11.92 8.00
CA LYS A 66 1.64 -13.10 8.87
C LYS A 66 0.24 -13.37 9.41
N SER A 67 -0.61 -12.36 9.55
CA SER A 67 -1.95 -12.47 10.15
C SER A 67 -2.96 -13.29 9.32
N GLU A 68 -2.68 -13.57 8.05
CA GLU A 68 -3.55 -14.37 7.16
C GLU A 68 -3.13 -15.83 6.98
N ALA A 69 -1.95 -16.24 7.47
CA ALA A 69 -1.53 -17.65 7.40
C ALA A 69 -2.22 -18.56 8.43
N LYS A 70 -3.18 -18.01 9.20
CA LYS A 70 -3.94 -18.70 10.26
C LYS A 70 -5.43 -18.85 9.94
N ASN A 71 -5.87 -18.60 8.71
CA ASN A 71 -7.25 -18.83 8.28
C ASN A 71 -7.32 -19.74 7.07
#